data_AF-A0A7V3S276-F1
#
_entry.id   AF-A0A7V3S276-F1
#
_cell.length_a   1.000
_cell.length_b   1.000
_cell.length_c   1.000
_cell.angle_alpha   90.00
_cell.angle_beta   90.00
_cell.angle_gamma   90.00
#
_symmetry.space_group_name_H-M   'P 1'
#
loop_
_entity.id
_entity.type
_entity.pdbx_description
1 polymer ?
#
loop_
_entity_poly.entity_id
_entity_poly.type
_entity_poly.pdbx_seq_one_letter_code
_entity_poly.pdbx_strand_id
1 'polypeptide(L)' 'PVDTTGAGDAFAAGMIAWLLRFKRLPPEKPEMEKAVRFVNAFAGLSTTRVGAIAGLRSWSEVSRLLGKL' A
#
# COMPACT_ATOMS: atom_id res chain seq x y z
N PRO A 1 6.72 -14.75 2.65
CA PRO A 1 6.48 -14.23 1.29
C PRO A 1 6.44 -15.42 0.31
N VAL A 2 5.59 -15.36 -0.71
CA VAL A 2 5.41 -16.40 -1.73
C VAL A 2 6.05 -15.98 -3.06
N ASP A 3 5.87 -14.73 -3.48
CA ASP A 3 6.44 -14.15 -4.70
C ASP A 3 6.60 -12.63 -4.51
N THR A 4 7.78 -12.07 -4.71
CA THR A 4 8.04 -10.63 -4.50
C THR A 4 7.86 -9.79 -5.76
N THR A 5 7.52 -10.41 -6.89
CA THR A 5 7.35 -9.74 -8.18
C THR A 5 6.30 -8.62 -8.07
N GLY A 6 6.65 -7.40 -8.48
CA GLY A 6 5.76 -6.24 -8.49
C GLY A 6 5.55 -5.55 -7.13
N ALA A 7 6.24 -5.96 -6.05
CA ALA A 7 6.07 -5.31 -4.73
C ALA A 7 6.49 -3.83 -4.72
N GLY A 8 7.52 -3.46 -5.49
CA GLY A 8 7.94 -2.07 -5.65
C GLY A 8 6.89 -1.22 -6.39
N ASP A 9 6.31 -1.77 -7.46
CA ASP A 9 5.23 -1.11 -8.20
C ASP A 9 3.98 -0.96 -7.32
N ALA A 10 3.66 -1.98 -6.51
CA ALA A 10 2.59 -1.91 -5.53
C ALA A 10 2.83 -0.78 -4.51
N PHE A 11 4.05 -0.66 -3.98
CA PHE A 11 4.40 0.45 -3.07
C PHE A 11 4.17 1.82 -3.75
N ALA A 12 4.72 2.02 -4.94
CA ALA A 12 4.62 3.29 -5.67
C ALA A 12 3.15 3.62 -6.04
N ALA A 13 2.42 2.66 -6.58
CA ALA A 13 1.01 2.81 -6.92
C ALA A 13 0.15 3.09 -5.68
N GLY A 14 0.43 2.42 -4.56
CA GLY A 14 -0.23 2.66 -3.28
C GLY A 14 0.00 4.08 -2.77
N MET A 15 1.21 4.62 -2.95
CA MET A 15 1.54 5.99 -2.54
C MET A 15 0.77 7.01 -3.37
N ILE A 16 0.75 6.84 -4.69
CA ILE A 16 -0.03 7.70 -5.59
C ILE A 16 -1.53 7.63 -5.23
N ALA A 17 -2.05 6.42 -4.99
CA ALA A 17 -3.45 6.22 -4.59
C ALA A 17 -3.79 6.93 -3.27
N TRP A 18 -2.90 6.87 -2.27
CA TRP A 18 -3.06 7.57 -1.00
C TRP A 18 -3.13 9.09 -1.21
N LEU A 19 -2.15 9.65 -1.92
CA LEU A 19 -2.06 11.09 -2.19
C LEU A 19 -3.29 11.62 -2.93
N LEU A 20 -3.77 10.90 -3.94
CA LEU A 20 -4.98 11.25 -4.70
C LEU A 20 -6.25 11.15 -3.83
N ARG A 21 -6.34 10.13 -2.96
CA ARG A 21 -7.51 9.90 -2.11
C ARG A 21 -7.68 11.01 -1.07
N PHE A 22 -6.60 11.41 -0.41
CA PHE A 22 -6.64 12.39 0.66
C PHE A 22 -6.40 13.83 0.20
N LYS A 23 -5.95 14.03 -1.05
CA LYS A 23 -5.71 15.35 -1.66
C LYS A 23 -4.79 16.24 -0.81
N ARG A 24 -3.79 15.64 -0.15
CA ARG A 24 -2.80 16.32 0.70
C ARG A 24 -1.44 16.33 0.02
N LEU A 25 -1.21 17.38 -0.78
CA LEU A 25 0.02 17.56 -1.55
C LEU A 25 0.57 18.98 -1.30
N PRO A 26 1.79 19.12 -0.72
CA PRO A 26 2.61 18.05 -0.12
C PRO A 26 1.99 17.52 1.18
N PRO A 27 2.13 16.23 1.50
CA PRO A 27 1.71 15.72 2.80
C PRO A 27 2.65 16.22 3.90
N GLU A 28 2.07 16.61 5.03
CA GLU A 28 2.83 16.83 6.26
C GLU A 28 3.38 15.51 6.82
N LYS A 29 4.40 15.58 7.67
CA LYS A 29 5.04 14.40 8.26
C LYS A 29 4.05 13.37 8.86
N PRO A 30 3.03 13.75 9.66
CA PRO A 30 2.09 12.78 10.22
C PRO A 30 1.24 12.06 9.15
N GLU A 31 0.90 12.77 8.06
CA GLU A 31 0.18 12.19 6.93
C GLU A 31 1.08 11.25 6.14
N MET A 32 2.34 11.64 5.92
CA MET A 32 3.34 10.81 5.26
C MET A 32 3.59 9.51 6.03
N GLU A 33 3.65 9.55 7.37
CA GLU A 33 3.82 8.35 8.20
C GLU A 33 2.64 7.37 8.03
N LYS A 34 1.40 7.89 7.95
CA LYS A 34 0.21 7.07 7.66
C LYS A 34 0.26 6.47 6.26
N ALA A 35 0.63 7.28 5.26
CA ALA A 35 0.78 6.83 3.88
C ALA A 35 1.80 5.71 3.79
N VAL A 36 3.01 5.91 4.33
CA VAL A 36 4.10 4.93 4.34
C VAL A 36 3.68 3.65 5.05
N ARG A 37 3.00 3.73 6.20
CA ARG A 37 2.48 2.55 6.91
C ARG A 37 1.49 1.77 6.05
N PHE A 38 0.58 2.46 5.36
CA PHE A 38 -0.38 1.84 4.45
C PHE A 38 0.30 1.15 3.26
N VAL A 39 1.22 1.83 2.57
CA VAL A 39 1.84 1.29 1.35
C VAL A 39 2.81 0.15 1.64
N ASN A 40 3.48 0.15 2.80
CA ASN A 40 4.28 -0.98 3.26
C ASN A 40 3.41 -2.22 3.49
N ALA A 41 2.23 -2.05 4.10
CA ALA A 41 1.30 -3.15 4.29
C ALA A 41 0.71 -3.66 2.97
N PHE A 42 0.39 -2.75 2.05
CA PHE A 42 -0.09 -3.10 0.71
C PHE A 42 0.95 -3.89 -0.09
N ALA A 43 2.19 -3.38 -0.18
CA ALA A 43 3.28 -4.07 -0.86
C ALA A 43 3.66 -5.38 -0.16
N GLY A 44 3.70 -5.40 1.17
CA GLY A 44 3.95 -6.63 1.94
C GLY A 44 2.91 -7.70 1.66
N LEU A 45 1.62 -7.34 1.67
CA LEU A 45 0.54 -8.27 1.34
C LEU A 45 0.58 -8.72 -0.12
N SER A 46 1.04 -7.88 -1.06
CA SER A 46 1.14 -8.30 -2.46
C SER A 46 2.11 -9.47 -2.63
N THR A 47 3.12 -9.55 -1.76
CA THR A 47 4.07 -10.67 -1.81
C THR A 47 3.52 -12.03 -1.36
N THR A 48 2.27 -12.07 -0.87
CA THR A 48 1.64 -13.30 -0.34
C THR A 48 0.89 -14.10 -1.41
N ARG A 49 0.90 -13.64 -2.66
CA ARG A 49 0.30 -14.30 -3.83
C ARG A 49 1.25 -14.23 -5.01
N VAL A 50 1.09 -15.15 -5.96
CA VAL A 50 1.89 -15.20 -7.18
C VAL A 50 1.44 -14.13 -8.18
N GLY A 51 2.41 -13.45 -8.79
CA GLY A 51 2.22 -12.51 -9.88
C GLY A 51 2.06 -11.05 -9.45
N ALA A 52 2.62 -10.11 -10.23
CA ALA A 52 2.62 -8.68 -9.94
C ALA A 52 1.21 -8.09 -9.75
N ILE A 53 0.35 -8.19 -10.77
CA ILE A 53 -1.00 -7.62 -10.76
C ILE A 53 -1.95 -8.49 -9.92
N ALA A 54 -1.87 -9.81 -10.08
CA ALA A 54 -2.70 -10.75 -9.34
C ALA A 54 -2.43 -10.71 -7.82
N GLY A 55 -1.24 -10.25 -7.41
CA GLY A 55 -0.85 -10.05 -6.03
C GLY A 55 -1.48 -8.82 -5.38
N LEU A 56 -1.96 -7.84 -6.14
CA LEU A 56 -2.52 -6.62 -5.57
C LEU A 56 -3.73 -6.91 -4.66
N ARG A 57 -3.88 -6.07 -3.63
CA ARG A 57 -4.93 -6.19 -2.60
C ARG A 57 -5.86 -5.00 -2.59
N SER A 58 -7.07 -5.22 -2.10
CA SER A 58 -8.02 -4.13 -1.88
C SER A 58 -7.65 -3.29 -0.65
N TRP A 59 -8.11 -2.04 -0.63
CA TRP A 59 -8.01 -1.17 0.54
C TRP A 59 -8.54 -1.82 1.82
N SER A 60 -9.62 -2.60 1.70
CA SER A 60 -10.26 -3.29 2.82
C SER A 60 -9.36 -4.38 3.42
N GLU A 61 -8.61 -5.09 2.59
CA GLU A 61 -7.68 -6.13 3.03
C GLU A 61 -6.46 -5.52 3.73
N VAL A 62 -5.94 -4.42 3.21
CA VAL A 62 -4.86 -3.66 3.88
C VAL A 62 -5.34 -3.09 5.21
N SER A 63 -6.55 -2.53 5.24
CA SER A 63 -7.16 -1.99 6.46
C SER A 63 -7.39 -3.09 7.51
N ARG A 64 -7.80 -4.29 7.08
CA ARG A 64 -7.94 -5.45 7.98
C ARG A 64 -6.60 -5.86 8.61
N LEU A 65 -5.51 -5.81 7.85
CA LEU A 65 -4.16 -6.07 8.38
C LEU A 65 -3.73 -5.00 9.38
N LEU A 66 -4.00 -3.73 9.09
CA LEU A 66 -3.49 -2.60 9.88
C LEU A 66 -4.33 -2.25 11.12
N GLY A 67 -5.57 -2.73 11.20
CA GLY A 67 -6.53 -2.33 12.22
C GLY A 67 -7.16 -0.95 11.93
N LYS A 68 -7.56 -0.21 12.98
CA LYS A 68 -8.00 1.18 12.81
C LYS A 68 -6.82 2.03 12.30
N LEU A 69 -7.00 2.64 11.13
CA LEU A 69 -6.10 3.60 10.49
C LEU A 69 -6.46 5.03 10.86
#